data_AF-A0A2U3K0S0-F1
#
_entry.id   AF-A0A2U3K0S0-F1
#
_cell.length_a   1.000
_cell.length_b   1.000
_cell.length_c   1.000
_cell.angle_alpha   90.00
_cell.angle_beta   90.00
_cell.angle_gamma   90.00
#
_symmetry.space_group_name_H-M   'P 1'
#
loop_
_entity.id
_entity.type
_entity.pdbx_description
1 polymer ?
#
loop_
_entity_poly.entity_id
_entity_poly.type
_entity_poly.pdbx_seq_one_letter_code
_entity_poly.pdbx_strand_id
1 'polypeptide(L)'
;MGVLKPRTRIVTFRLAEEEFERIKNLCVAEGARSMSDYARTSLCNSISARAASSDTGLDARVGTLDRKVQELDRAVKELTQLIEEGFDARPRKKTASAS
;
A
#
# COMPACT_ATOMS: atom_id res chain seq x y z
N MET A 1 5.60 -33.21 23.48
CA MET A 1 6.54 -33.29 22.33
C MET A 1 5.68 -33.14 21.07
N GLY A 2 5.53 -31.90 20.59
CA GLY A 2 4.49 -31.52 19.63
C GLY A 2 4.72 -32.13 18.25
N VAL A 3 3.69 -32.76 17.72
CA VAL A 3 3.64 -33.43 16.42
C VAL A 3 4.06 -32.44 15.33
N LEU A 4 5.29 -32.58 14.82
CA LEU A 4 5.76 -31.92 13.62
C LEU A 4 4.87 -32.43 12.47
N LYS A 5 3.98 -31.58 11.96
CA LYS A 5 3.12 -31.90 10.79
C LYS A 5 3.98 -32.64 9.74
N PRO A 6 3.69 -33.90 9.42
CA PRO A 6 4.52 -34.67 8.52
C PRO A 6 4.54 -33.98 7.15
N ARG A 7 5.76 -33.72 6.66
CA ARG A 7 6.00 -33.04 5.39
C ARG A 7 5.86 -34.09 4.28
N THR A 8 4.64 -34.30 3.79
CA THR A 8 4.31 -35.39 2.85
C THR A 8 4.28 -34.98 1.37
N ARG A 9 4.46 -33.68 1.07
CA ARG A 9 4.40 -33.15 -0.31
C ARG A 9 5.78 -32.72 -0.77
N ILE A 10 6.24 -33.27 -1.89
CA ILE A 10 7.50 -32.92 -2.55
C ILE A 10 7.18 -31.93 -3.67
N VAL A 11 8.01 -30.89 -3.78
CA VAL A 11 7.97 -29.95 -4.91
C VAL A 11 9.30 -30.06 -5.64
N THR A 12 9.23 -30.42 -6.92
CA THR A 12 10.41 -30.58 -7.78
C THR A 12 10.50 -29.38 -8.71
N PHE A 13 11.65 -28.71 -8.71
CA PHE A 13 11.94 -27.62 -9.64
C PHE A 13 13.07 -28.04 -10.57
N ARG A 14 12.97 -27.65 -11.84
CA ARG A 14 14.11 -27.67 -12.76
C ARG A 14 14.77 -26.30 -12.70
N LEU A 15 16.07 -26.30 -12.48
CA LEU A 15 16.90 -25.11 -12.36
C LEU A 15 18.02 -25.22 -13.39
N ALA A 16 18.46 -24.10 -13.92
CA ALA A 16 19.74 -24.03 -14.62
C ALA A 16 20.90 -24.17 -13.61
N GLU A 17 22.09 -24.54 -14.10
CA GLU A 17 23.29 -24.72 -13.27
C GLU A 17 23.62 -23.45 -12.46
N GLU A 18 23.46 -22.29 -13.09
CA GLU A 18 23.74 -20.98 -12.50
C GLU A 18 22.75 -20.63 -11.38
N GLU A 19 21.50 -21.05 -11.53
CA GLU A 19 20.45 -20.84 -10.52
C GLU A 19 20.69 -21.75 -9.32
N PHE A 20 21.11 -22.99 -9.56
CA PHE A 20 21.45 -23.95 -8.52
C PHE A 20 22.65 -23.48 -7.68
N GLU A 21 23.72 -23.01 -8.32
CA GLU A 21 24.90 -22.42 -7.67
C GLU A 21 24.52 -21.23 -6.77
N ARG A 22 23.67 -20.32 -7.27
CA ARG A 22 23.19 -19.18 -6.48
C ARG A 22 22.39 -19.62 -5.26
N ILE A 23 21.44 -20.55 -5.42
CA ILE A 23 20.62 -21.04 -4.30
C ILE A 23 21.48 -21.76 -3.27
N LYS A 24 22.48 -22.53 -3.71
CA LYS A 24 23.44 -23.20 -2.84
C LYS A 24 24.25 -22.19 -2.02
N ASN A 25 24.77 -21.14 -2.65
CA ASN A 25 25.53 -20.09 -1.95
C ASN A 25 24.67 -19.34 -0.94
N LEU A 26 23.41 -19.02 -1.30
CA LEU A 26 22.46 -18.39 -0.38
C LEU A 26 22.08 -19.31 0.79
N CYS A 27 21.92 -20.61 0.55
CA CYS A 27 21.65 -21.61 1.59
C CYS A 27 22.79 -21.68 2.61
N VAL A 28 24.05 -21.59 2.16
CA VAL A 28 25.23 -21.53 3.02
C VAL A 28 25.29 -20.21 3.78
N ALA A 29 25.03 -19.08 3.10
CA ALA A 29 25.06 -17.75 3.70
C ALA A 29 24.00 -17.57 4.81
N GLU A 30 22.79 -18.11 4.62
CA GLU A 30 21.72 -18.06 5.63
C GLU A 30 21.82 -19.18 6.69
N GLY A 31 22.77 -20.10 6.56
CA GLY A 31 22.98 -21.18 7.54
C GLY A 31 21.84 -22.20 7.59
N ALA A 32 21.09 -22.36 6.50
CA ALA A 32 19.99 -23.31 6.44
C ALA A 32 20.53 -24.76 6.44
N ARG A 33 19.90 -25.63 7.23
CA ARG A 33 20.29 -27.05 7.37
C ARG A 33 20.06 -27.89 6.11
N SER A 34 19.30 -27.38 5.14
CA SER A 34 19.02 -28.02 3.86
C SER A 34 18.49 -27.01 2.85
N MET A 35 18.75 -27.25 1.56
CA MET A 35 18.14 -26.49 0.46
C MET A 35 16.61 -26.45 0.55
N SER A 36 15.99 -27.53 1.02
CA SER A 36 14.54 -27.59 1.22
C SER A 36 14.07 -26.69 2.36
N ASP A 37 14.87 -26.55 3.42
CA ASP A 37 14.56 -25.64 4.53
C ASP A 37 14.78 -24.17 4.11
N TYR A 38 15.83 -23.88 3.33
CA TYR A 38 16.04 -22.55 2.75
C TYR A 38 14.89 -22.17 1.82
N ALA A 39 14.58 -23.02 0.82
CA ALA A 39 13.48 -22.79 -0.10
C ALA A 39 12.17 -22.60 0.66
N ARG A 40 11.90 -23.40 1.69
CA ARG A 40 10.71 -23.24 2.53
C ARG A 40 10.68 -21.89 3.23
N THR A 41 11.76 -21.48 3.86
CA THR A 41 11.82 -20.19 4.58
C THR A 41 11.62 -19.04 3.61
N SER A 42 12.31 -19.02 2.47
CA SER A 42 12.17 -17.98 1.46
C SER A 42 10.77 -17.96 0.81
N LEU A 43 10.19 -19.11 0.47
CA LEU A 43 8.84 -19.19 -0.09
C LEU A 43 7.77 -18.81 0.94
N CYS A 44 7.84 -19.33 2.17
CA CYS A 44 6.86 -18.99 3.21
C CYS A 44 6.96 -17.51 3.62
N ASN A 45 8.17 -16.98 3.71
CA ASN A 45 8.38 -15.57 4.05
C ASN A 45 7.91 -14.65 2.92
N SER A 46 8.19 -14.99 1.65
CA SER A 46 7.68 -14.22 0.51
C SER A 46 6.16 -14.28 0.38
N ILE A 47 5.52 -15.44 0.62
CA ILE A 47 4.05 -15.55 0.66
C ILE A 47 3.49 -14.69 1.80
N SER A 48 4.11 -14.71 2.97
CA SER A 48 3.66 -13.91 4.13
C SER A 48 3.84 -12.42 3.88
N ALA A 49 4.98 -12.00 3.33
CA ALA A 49 5.25 -10.62 2.95
C ALA A 49 4.29 -10.14 1.86
N ARG A 50 3.96 -11.02 0.89
CA ARG A 50 3.00 -10.71 -0.18
C ARG A 50 1.57 -10.64 0.36
N ALA A 51 1.16 -11.55 1.23
CA ALA A 51 -0.14 -11.50 1.90
C ALA A 51 -0.28 -10.27 2.82
N ALA A 52 0.81 -9.83 3.46
CA ALA A 52 0.83 -8.62 4.28
C ALA A 52 0.81 -7.32 3.45
N SER A 53 1.31 -7.36 2.21
CA SER A 53 1.40 -6.18 1.33
C SER A 53 0.27 -6.09 0.29
N SER A 54 -0.48 -7.17 0.05
CA SER A 54 -1.30 -7.27 -1.16
C SER A 54 -2.69 -6.64 -1.11
N ASP A 55 -3.19 -6.07 -0.01
CA ASP A 55 -4.56 -5.51 -0.11
C ASP A 55 -4.91 -4.49 0.98
N THR A 56 -4.79 -4.88 2.24
CA THR A 56 -5.40 -4.11 3.34
C THR A 56 -4.70 -2.78 3.63
N GLY A 57 -3.38 -2.71 3.46
CA GLY A 57 -2.61 -1.51 3.78
C GLY A 57 -2.70 -0.42 2.72
N LEU A 58 -2.78 -0.79 1.43
CA LEU A 58 -2.89 0.17 0.33
C LEU A 58 -4.33 0.67 0.19
N ASP A 59 -5.31 -0.23 0.27
CA ASP A 59 -6.72 0.14 0.12
C ASP A 59 -7.19 1.04 1.28
N ALA A 60 -6.76 0.76 2.51
CA ALA A 60 -7.01 1.65 3.65
C ALA A 60 -6.36 3.05 3.49
N ARG A 61 -5.16 3.12 2.90
CA ARG A 61 -4.48 4.40 2.62
C ARG A 61 -5.18 5.18 1.51
N VAL A 62 -5.62 4.50 0.45
CA VAL A 62 -6.38 5.11 -0.65
C VAL A 62 -7.73 5.61 -0.15
N GLY A 63 -8.47 4.82 0.64
CA GLY A 63 -9.74 5.26 1.24
C GLY A 63 -9.57 6.44 2.20
N THR A 64 -8.49 6.48 2.98
CA THR A 64 -8.18 7.64 3.84
C THR A 64 -7.87 8.89 3.01
N LEU A 65 -7.16 8.72 1.89
CA LEU A 65 -6.83 9.82 1.00
C LEU A 65 -8.09 10.37 0.31
N ASP A 66 -8.96 9.48 -0.18
CA ASP A 66 -10.22 9.86 -0.83
C ASP A 66 -11.12 10.68 0.11
N ARG A 67 -11.24 10.25 1.38
CA ARG A 67 -11.98 11.00 2.40
C ARG A 67 -11.41 12.40 2.62
N LYS A 68 -10.08 12.54 2.72
CA LYS A 68 -9.44 13.85 2.89
C LYS A 68 -9.63 14.76 1.68
N VAL A 69 -9.63 14.20 0.48
CA VAL A 69 -9.90 14.94 -0.76
C VAL A 69 -11.35 15.42 -0.79
N GLN A 70 -12.31 14.59 -0.39
CA GLN A 70 -13.71 14.99 -0.28
C GLN A 70 -13.94 16.08 0.78
N GLU A 71 -13.29 15.98 1.94
CA GLU A 71 -13.34 17.03 2.98
C GLU A 71 -12.76 18.35 2.47
N LEU A 72 -11.65 18.29 1.72
CA LEU A 72 -11.04 19.46 1.11
C LEU A 72 -11.93 20.07 0.01
N ASP A 73 -12.51 19.25 -0.87
CA ASP A 73 -13.43 19.70 -1.92
C ASP A 73 -14.64 20.43 -1.34
N ARG A 74 -15.20 19.89 -0.24
CA ARG A 74 -16.30 20.54 0.47
C ARG A 74 -15.88 21.88 1.08
N ALA A 75 -14.75 21.93 1.76
CA ALA A 75 -14.25 23.17 2.37
C ALA A 75 -13.97 24.25 1.29
N VAL A 76 -13.42 23.85 0.14
CA VAL A 76 -13.18 24.75 -0.99
C VAL A 76 -14.49 25.26 -1.57
N LYS A 77 -15.51 24.41 -1.72
CA LYS A 77 -16.85 24.84 -2.19
C LYS A 77 -17.50 25.83 -1.23
N GLU A 78 -17.44 25.56 0.08
CA GLU A 78 -17.98 26.47 1.10
C GLU A 78 -17.25 27.83 1.10
N LEU A 79 -15.92 27.83 0.96
CA LEU A 79 -15.13 29.06 0.81
C LEU A 79 -15.46 29.82 -0.47
N THR A 80 -15.66 29.12 -1.59
CA THR A 80 -16.00 29.75 -2.87
C THR A 80 -17.37 30.42 -2.79
N GLN A 81 -18.34 29.75 -2.18
CA GLN A 81 -19.69 30.28 -1.98
C GLN A 81 -19.69 31.52 -1.07
N LEU A 82 -18.91 31.51 0.02
CA LEU A 82 -18.75 32.68 0.90
C LEU A 82 -18.08 33.87 0.20
N ILE A 83 -17.15 33.61 -0.72
CA ILE A 83 -16.51 34.67 -1.53
C ILE A 83 -17.51 35.25 -2.53
N GLU A 84 -18.32 34.42 -3.18
CA GLU A 84 -19.37 34.87 -4.10
C GLU A 84 -20.43 35.72 -3.37
N GLU A 85 -20.92 35.24 -2.23
CA GLU A 85 -21.88 35.98 -1.39
C GLU A 85 -21.30 37.29 -0.84
N GLY A 86 -20.01 37.29 -0.48
CA GLY A 86 -19.30 38.49 -0.03
C GLY A 86 -19.04 39.52 -1.14
N PHE A 87 -18.97 39.08 -2.40
CA PHE A 87 -18.84 39.96 -3.55
C PHE A 87 -20.16 40.61 -3.97
N ASP A 88 -21.29 39.89 -3.85
CA ASP A 88 -22.63 40.43 -4.15
C ASP A 88 -23.14 41.41 -3.08
N ALA A 89 -22.65 41.31 -1.84
CA ALA A 89 -23.04 42.18 -0.73
C ALA A 89 -22.39 43.58 -0.74
N ARG A 90 -21.75 44.04 -1.83
CA ARG A 90 -21.18 45.39 -1.92
C ARG A 90 -22.24 46.37 -2.47
N PRO A 91 -22.97 47.15 -1.63
CA PRO A 91 -23.89 48.13 -2.15
C PRO A 91 -23.10 49.21 -2.87
N ARG A 92 -23.32 49.33 -4.18
CA ARG A 92 -23.02 50.55 -4.92
C ARG A 92 -23.79 51.69 -4.25
N LYS A 93 -23.11 52.44 -3.37
CA LYS A 93 -23.63 53.71 -2.84
C LYS A 93 -24.00 54.56 -4.05
N LYS A 94 -25.30 54.67 -4.32
CA LYS A 94 -25.87 55.70 -5.20
C LYS A 94 -25.44 57.04 -4.64
N THR A 95 -24.40 57.64 -5.21
CA THR A 95 -24.22 59.09 -5.13
C THR A 95 -25.24 59.69 -6.08
N ALA A 96 -26.43 59.95 -5.54
CA ALA A 96 -27.37 60.91 -6.12
C ALA A 96 -27.09 62.30 -5.51
N SER A 97 -27.31 63.33 -6.33
CA SER A 97 -27.19 64.78 -6.09
C SER A 97 -25.75 65.33 -6.13
N ALA A 98 -25.46 66.49 -6.73
CA ALA A 98 -26.31 67.60 -7.15
C ALA A 98 -25.62 68.42 -8.28
N SER A 99 -26.42 69.32 -8.86
CA SER A 99 -26.10 70.48 -9.74
C SER A 99 -26.47 70.31 -11.21
#